data_AF-A0A7V6HRB6-F1
#
_entry.id   AF-A0A7V6HRB6-F1
#
_cell.length_a   1.000
_cell.length_b   1.000
_cell.length_c   1.000
_cell.angle_alpha   90.00
_cell.angle_beta   90.00
_cell.angle_gamma   90.00
#
_symmetry.space_group_name_H-M   'P 1'
#
loop_
_entity.id
_entity.type
_entity.pdbx_description
1 polymer ?
#
loop_
_entity_poly.entity_id
_entity_poly.type
_entity_poly.pdbx_seq_one_letter_code
_entity_poly.pdbx_strand_id
1 'polypeptide(L)'
;MRKKLLFSLIIFLNLSFLAGCTFFKVEITYYTVRFYADENLIKIEPVRSGYYATYPEAPEVRGYSFIGWDREPEPVLSNLSINAIYEINHYQITYINDGNPVDNPTTYTVLDEVVLNNPTKEGISFLGWFQNGQKIEKIEKGTIGDLTLIAMYDVQTTDVYYDKLALEDDYQDILSGIVNQLDPLPLVGKNNQSKIIWQADSTAVSVNPETGEVTITKGDFACDVILYAIVEKGNYIELCKFRFTIPSSS
;
A
#
# COMPACT_ATOMS: atom_id res chain seq x y z
N MET A 1 -42.42 63.46 -90.92
CA MET A 1 -41.12 62.97 -91.44
C MET A 1 -40.61 61.87 -90.51
N ARG A 2 -40.42 60.64 -91.04
CA ARG A 2 -39.67 59.45 -90.54
C ARG A 2 -39.66 59.14 -89.02
N LYS A 3 -40.31 58.04 -88.58
CA LYS A 3 -39.76 56.67 -88.31
C LYS A 3 -38.78 56.68 -87.12
N LYS A 4 -38.83 55.85 -86.07
CA LYS A 4 -39.34 54.50 -85.73
C LYS A 4 -39.01 54.36 -84.20
N LEU A 5 -39.56 53.52 -83.32
CA LEU A 5 -39.87 52.09 -83.37
C LEU A 5 -40.68 51.73 -82.09
N LEU A 6 -41.54 50.71 -82.18
CA LEU A 6 -42.45 50.16 -81.17
C LEU A 6 -41.78 49.26 -80.09
N PHE A 7 -42.63 48.84 -79.13
CA PHE A 7 -42.56 47.78 -78.10
C PHE A 7 -42.08 48.25 -76.71
N SER A 8 -42.69 47.90 -75.57
CA SER A 8 -43.89 47.13 -75.21
C SER A 8 -44.14 47.29 -73.70
N LEU A 9 -45.42 47.28 -73.32
CA LEU A 9 -46.07 46.86 -72.06
C LEU A 9 -45.20 46.25 -70.93
N ILE A 10 -45.39 46.70 -69.66
CA ILE A 10 -45.73 45.91 -68.43
C ILE A 10 -45.50 46.72 -67.13
N ILE A 11 -46.61 47.22 -66.56
CA ILE A 11 -47.15 47.10 -65.18
C ILE A 11 -46.25 46.59 -64.01
N PHE A 12 -46.31 47.38 -62.91
CA PHE A 12 -46.17 47.09 -61.46
C PHE A 12 -44.82 46.60 -60.91
N LEU A 13 -44.29 47.29 -59.89
CA LEU A 13 -44.66 47.13 -58.47
C LEU A 13 -43.53 47.75 -57.62
N ASN A 14 -43.89 48.67 -56.72
CA ASN A 14 -43.03 49.07 -55.63
C ASN A 14 -42.71 47.82 -54.79
N LEU A 15 -41.46 47.37 -54.79
CA LEU A 15 -41.01 46.42 -53.79
C LEU A 15 -39.54 46.68 -53.48
N SER A 16 -39.33 47.66 -52.60
CA SER A 16 -38.13 47.72 -51.77
C SER A 16 -38.05 46.44 -50.94
N PHE A 17 -37.41 45.41 -51.49
CA PHE A 17 -37.00 44.23 -50.75
C PHE A 17 -35.83 44.63 -49.83
N LEU A 18 -36.17 45.27 -48.70
CA LEU A 18 -35.36 45.12 -47.50
C LEU A 18 -35.54 43.66 -47.08
N ALA A 19 -34.68 42.80 -47.60
CA ALA A 19 -34.50 41.47 -47.05
C ALA A 19 -33.94 41.64 -45.64
N GLY A 20 -34.84 41.91 -44.69
CA GLY A 20 -34.58 41.80 -43.26
C GLY A 20 -34.32 40.34 -42.97
N CYS A 21 -33.08 39.90 -43.17
CA CYS A 21 -32.59 38.68 -42.56
C CYS A 21 -32.52 38.98 -41.07
N THR A 22 -33.58 38.62 -40.33
CA THR A 22 -33.58 38.71 -38.88
C THR A 22 -32.53 37.73 -38.37
N PHE A 23 -31.40 38.23 -37.91
CA PHE A 23 -30.43 37.45 -37.16
C PHE A 23 -31.10 36.96 -35.87
N PHE A 24 -31.50 35.68 -35.83
CA PHE A 24 -31.95 35.05 -34.60
C PHE A 24 -30.75 34.90 -33.67
N LYS A 25 -30.62 35.79 -32.69
CA LYS A 25 -29.57 35.72 -31.67
C LYS A 25 -29.98 34.66 -30.64
N VAL A 26 -29.33 33.51 -30.68
CA VAL A 26 -29.47 32.48 -29.64
C VAL A 26 -28.60 32.87 -28.45
N GLU A 27 -29.21 33.10 -27.29
CA GLU A 27 -28.46 33.24 -26.04
C GLU A 27 -28.15 31.85 -25.48
N ILE A 28 -26.86 31.49 -25.46
CA ILE A 28 -26.39 30.24 -24.89
C ILE A 28 -26.07 30.49 -23.42
N THR A 29 -26.79 29.83 -22.52
CA THR A 29 -26.51 29.87 -21.08
C THR A 29 -25.50 28.77 -20.72
N TYR A 30 -24.50 29.12 -19.92
CA TYR A 30 -23.54 28.20 -19.33
C TYR A 30 -23.65 28.23 -17.81
N TYR A 31 -23.44 27.08 -17.20
CA TYR A 31 -23.36 26.92 -15.76
C TYR A 31 -22.00 26.35 -15.38
N THR A 32 -21.53 26.72 -14.19
CA THR A 32 -20.27 26.22 -13.63
C THR A 32 -20.52 24.97 -12.80
N VAL A 33 -19.85 23.88 -13.17
CA VAL A 33 -19.77 22.65 -12.37
C VAL A 33 -18.41 22.60 -11.69
N ARG A 34 -18.39 22.34 -10.39
CA ARG A 34 -17.19 22.20 -9.56
C ARG A 34 -17.13 20.79 -8.99
N PHE A 35 -16.01 20.12 -9.16
CA PHE A 35 -15.76 18.80 -8.58
C PHE A 35 -14.79 18.93 -7.42
N TYR A 36 -15.14 18.32 -6.29
CA TYR A 36 -14.35 18.32 -5.08
C TYR A 36 -13.98 16.90 -4.66
N ALA A 37 -12.77 16.70 -4.17
CA ALA A 37 -12.33 15.46 -3.53
C ALA A 37 -11.52 15.81 -2.28
N ASP A 38 -11.82 15.16 -1.15
CA ASP A 38 -11.21 15.47 0.15
C ASP A 38 -11.22 16.98 0.46
N GLU A 39 -12.41 17.61 0.33
CA GLU A 39 -12.65 19.06 0.48
C GLU A 39 -11.90 19.98 -0.50
N ASN A 40 -11.03 19.43 -1.36
CA ASN A 40 -10.23 20.18 -2.32
C ASN A 40 -10.94 20.27 -3.68
N LEU A 41 -10.93 21.47 -4.29
CA LEU A 41 -11.43 21.67 -5.64
C LEU A 41 -10.45 21.06 -6.66
N ILE A 42 -10.90 20.04 -7.40
CA ILE A 42 -10.04 19.33 -8.35
C ILE A 42 -10.33 19.69 -9.81
N LYS A 43 -11.54 20.15 -10.13
CA LYS A 43 -11.93 20.51 -11.50
C LYS A 43 -13.04 21.56 -11.51
N ILE A 44 -12.94 22.51 -12.43
CA ILE A 44 -14.02 23.41 -12.82
C ILE A 44 -14.35 23.15 -14.29
N GLU A 45 -15.64 23.00 -14.61
CA GLU A 45 -16.12 22.83 -15.98
C GLU A 45 -17.30 23.77 -16.27
N PRO A 46 -17.17 24.70 -17.24
CA PRO A 46 -18.32 25.42 -17.76
C PRO A 46 -19.11 24.53 -18.73
N VAL A 47 -20.37 24.26 -18.41
CA VAL A 47 -21.25 23.35 -19.18
C VAL A 47 -22.44 24.13 -19.72
N ARG A 48 -22.76 23.94 -21.01
CA ARG A 48 -23.94 24.54 -21.64
C ARG A 48 -25.22 23.99 -20.99
N SER A 49 -26.20 24.86 -20.72
CA SER A 49 -27.49 24.46 -20.15
C SER A 49 -28.12 23.30 -20.93
N GLY A 50 -28.51 22.23 -20.24
CA GLY A 50 -29.09 21.01 -20.81
C GLY A 50 -28.08 19.97 -21.31
N TYR A 51 -26.77 20.21 -21.18
CA TYR A 51 -25.70 19.25 -21.47
C TYR A 51 -25.12 18.65 -20.19
N TYR A 52 -24.38 17.54 -20.32
CA TYR A 52 -23.75 16.85 -19.19
C TYR A 52 -22.35 17.38 -18.90
N ALA A 53 -21.96 17.38 -17.63
CA ALA A 53 -20.57 17.60 -17.22
C ALA A 53 -19.75 16.31 -17.42
N THR A 54 -18.44 16.46 -17.63
CA THR A 54 -17.52 15.32 -17.69
C THR A 54 -16.94 15.06 -16.30
N TYR A 55 -17.26 13.92 -15.70
CA TYR A 55 -16.73 13.55 -14.39
C TYR A 55 -15.22 13.25 -14.48
N PRO A 56 -14.37 13.86 -13.65
CA PRO A 56 -12.95 13.55 -13.63
C PRO A 56 -12.67 12.18 -12.99
N GLU A 57 -11.48 11.65 -13.22
CA GLU A 57 -10.92 10.60 -12.37
C GLU A 57 -10.71 11.17 -10.96
N ALA A 58 -11.17 10.44 -9.95
CA ALA A 58 -11.01 10.86 -8.56
C ALA A 58 -9.55 10.63 -8.11
N PRO A 59 -8.94 11.55 -7.36
CA PRO A 59 -7.60 11.33 -6.83
C PRO A 59 -7.59 10.16 -5.85
N GLU A 60 -6.45 9.48 -5.75
CA GLU A 60 -6.23 8.47 -4.71
C GLU A 60 -6.15 9.14 -3.34
N VAL A 61 -6.90 8.60 -2.38
CA VAL A 61 -6.86 9.03 -0.97
C VAL A 61 -6.31 7.87 -0.15
N ARG A 62 -5.17 8.09 0.51
CA ARG A 62 -4.46 7.03 1.24
C ARG A 62 -5.35 6.41 2.32
N GLY A 63 -5.59 5.10 2.22
CA GLY A 63 -6.41 4.36 3.17
C GLY A 63 -7.91 4.37 2.87
N TYR A 64 -8.32 4.91 1.72
CA TYR A 64 -9.72 4.98 1.30
C TYR A 64 -9.91 4.44 -0.13
N SER A 65 -11.10 3.93 -0.41
CA SER A 65 -11.53 3.52 -1.75
C SER A 65 -12.53 4.53 -2.30
N PHE A 66 -12.33 4.95 -3.55
CA PHE A 66 -13.30 5.79 -4.25
C PHE A 66 -14.55 4.97 -4.62
N ILE A 67 -15.71 5.40 -4.14
CA ILE A 67 -16.98 4.72 -4.37
C ILE A 67 -17.72 5.32 -5.56
N GLY A 68 -17.60 6.63 -5.75
CA GLY A 68 -18.33 7.36 -6.77
C GLY A 68 -18.44 8.83 -6.44
N TRP A 69 -19.27 9.53 -7.19
CA TRP A 69 -19.59 10.92 -6.94
C TRP A 69 -20.95 11.02 -6.23
N ASP A 70 -21.16 12.06 -5.43
CA ASP A 70 -22.40 12.30 -4.67
C ASP A 70 -23.62 12.65 -5.54
N ARG A 71 -23.42 12.67 -6.85
CA ARG A 71 -24.43 12.95 -7.85
C ARG A 71 -24.23 12.07 -9.07
N GLU A 72 -25.32 11.51 -9.57
CA GLU A 72 -25.36 10.81 -10.85
C GLU A 72 -25.25 11.80 -12.03
N PRO A 73 -24.74 11.38 -13.20
CA PRO A 73 -24.70 12.25 -14.37
C PRO A 73 -26.09 12.71 -14.84
N GLU A 74 -26.36 14.01 -14.73
CA GLU A 74 -27.61 14.65 -15.18
C GLU A 74 -27.32 15.90 -16.05
N PRO A 75 -28.26 16.32 -16.91
CA PRO A 75 -28.15 17.58 -17.64
C PRO A 75 -28.01 18.77 -16.69
N VAL A 76 -27.01 19.61 -16.94
CA VAL A 76 -26.71 20.77 -16.12
C VAL A 76 -27.71 21.88 -16.42
N LEU A 77 -28.54 22.24 -15.43
CA LEU A 77 -29.54 23.30 -15.51
C LEU A 77 -29.28 24.47 -14.55
N SER A 78 -28.25 24.37 -13.72
CA SER A 78 -27.78 25.41 -12.80
C SER A 78 -26.33 25.15 -12.41
N ASN A 79 -25.70 26.05 -11.63
CA ASN A 79 -24.37 25.80 -11.09
C ASN A 79 -24.40 24.62 -10.11
N LEU A 80 -23.39 23.75 -10.18
CA LEU A 80 -23.31 22.54 -9.38
C LEU A 80 -21.97 22.46 -8.63
N SER A 81 -22.03 21.92 -7.41
CA SER A 81 -20.87 21.36 -6.71
C SER A 81 -21.14 19.87 -6.54
N ILE A 82 -20.15 19.05 -6.88
CA ILE A 82 -20.22 17.59 -6.86
C ILE A 82 -19.01 17.10 -6.08
N ASN A 83 -19.22 16.20 -5.13
CA ASN A 83 -18.18 15.71 -4.21
C ASN A 83 -17.90 14.24 -4.47
N ALA A 84 -16.63 13.87 -4.45
CA ALA A 84 -16.21 12.48 -4.45
C ALA A 84 -16.58 11.83 -3.11
N ILE A 85 -17.11 10.61 -3.17
CA ILE A 85 -17.43 9.76 -2.04
C ILE A 85 -16.33 8.71 -1.89
N TYR A 86 -15.80 8.61 -0.68
CA TYR A 86 -14.78 7.65 -0.30
C TYR A 86 -15.26 6.79 0.86
N GLU A 87 -14.88 5.52 0.85
CA GLU A 87 -15.08 4.58 1.96
C GLU A 87 -13.72 4.24 2.59
N ILE A 88 -13.66 4.20 3.92
CA ILE A 88 -12.43 3.84 4.63
C ILE A 88 -12.13 2.35 4.45
N ASN A 89 -10.88 2.04 4.15
CA ASN A 89 -10.45 0.66 3.98
C ASN A 89 -10.23 0.00 5.34
N HIS A 90 -10.67 -1.25 5.45
CA HIS A 90 -10.40 -2.13 6.58
C HIS A 90 -9.34 -3.17 6.17
N TYR A 91 -8.32 -3.30 7.01
CA TYR A 91 -7.19 -4.20 6.80
C TYR A 91 -7.23 -5.34 7.84
N GLN A 92 -6.83 -6.53 7.44
CA GLN A 92 -6.79 -7.71 8.29
C GLN A 92 -5.46 -7.83 9.04
N ILE A 93 -5.51 -8.36 10.26
CA ILE A 93 -4.34 -8.71 11.05
C ILE A 93 -4.39 -10.22 11.31
N THR A 94 -3.37 -10.93 10.83
CA THR A 94 -3.19 -12.36 11.06
C THR A 94 -2.10 -12.55 12.11
N TYR A 95 -2.42 -13.22 13.21
CA TYR A 95 -1.46 -13.56 14.25
C TYR A 95 -1.02 -15.02 14.12
N ILE A 96 0.28 -15.25 14.01
CA ILE A 96 0.89 -16.58 14.11
C ILE A 96 1.47 -16.69 15.51
N ASN A 97 0.83 -17.48 16.36
CA ASN A 97 1.13 -17.54 17.78
C ASN A 97 1.00 -18.97 18.34
N ASP A 98 2.13 -19.53 18.79
CA ASP A 98 2.23 -20.86 19.42
C ASP A 98 2.26 -20.81 20.96
N GLY A 99 1.95 -19.65 21.56
CA GLY A 99 1.73 -19.51 22.99
C GLY A 99 0.24 -19.49 23.34
N ASN A 100 -0.07 -18.97 24.54
CA ASN A 100 -1.45 -18.76 24.95
C ASN A 100 -2.12 -17.71 24.04
N PRO A 101 -3.41 -17.88 23.72
CA PRO A 101 -4.19 -16.88 23.01
C PRO A 101 -4.17 -15.55 23.74
N VAL A 102 -4.23 -14.46 22.97
CA VAL A 102 -4.26 -13.10 23.48
C VAL A 102 -5.33 -12.31 22.75
N ASP A 103 -5.97 -11.40 23.47
CA ASP A 103 -7.01 -10.54 22.92
C ASP A 103 -6.37 -9.36 22.18
N ASN A 104 -6.16 -9.52 20.88
CA ASN A 104 -5.73 -8.47 19.96
C ASN A 104 -6.77 -8.32 18.85
N PRO A 105 -7.00 -7.11 18.31
CA PRO A 105 -7.95 -6.92 17.23
C PRO A 105 -7.47 -7.62 15.96
N THR A 106 -8.40 -8.20 15.20
CA THR A 106 -8.09 -8.87 13.93
C THR A 106 -8.22 -7.95 12.71
N THR A 107 -8.66 -6.70 12.92
CA THR A 107 -8.85 -5.70 11.87
C THR A 107 -8.49 -4.30 12.33
N TYR A 108 -8.03 -3.45 11.42
CA TYR A 108 -7.75 -2.04 11.69
C TYR A 108 -7.98 -1.18 10.45
N THR A 109 -8.00 0.14 10.63
CA THR A 109 -8.08 1.16 9.60
C THR A 109 -6.85 2.08 9.64
N VAL A 110 -6.68 2.91 8.61
CA VAL A 110 -5.59 3.92 8.55
C VAL A 110 -5.62 4.94 9.69
N LEU A 111 -6.75 5.04 10.42
CA LEU A 111 -6.92 6.00 11.52
C LEU A 111 -6.56 5.42 12.89
N ASP A 112 -6.47 4.09 13.01
CA ASP A 112 -6.29 3.40 14.29
C ASP A 112 -4.84 3.42 14.78
N GLU A 113 -4.69 3.36 16.11
CA GLU A 113 -3.44 3.03 16.77
C GLU A 113 -3.70 1.80 17.67
N VAL A 114 -2.95 0.72 17.48
CA VAL A 114 -3.16 -0.55 18.19
C VAL A 114 -1.91 -0.93 18.97
N VAL A 115 -1.98 -0.91 20.30
CA VAL A 115 -0.94 -1.50 21.16
C VAL A 115 -1.17 -3.00 21.25
N LEU A 116 -0.17 -3.80 20.91
CA LEU A 116 -0.29 -5.25 20.87
C LEU A 116 -0.09 -5.85 22.26
N ASN A 117 -1.02 -6.69 22.68
CA ASN A 117 -0.88 -7.49 23.88
C ASN A 117 0.11 -8.64 23.64
N ASN A 118 0.89 -8.95 24.67
CA ASN A 118 1.92 -9.98 24.62
C ASN A 118 1.32 -11.35 25.01
N PRO A 119 1.47 -12.38 24.18
CA PRO A 119 1.11 -13.73 24.55
C PRO A 119 2.12 -14.32 25.54
N THR A 120 1.70 -15.29 26.34
CA THR A 120 2.57 -16.00 27.30
C THR A 120 2.79 -17.44 26.87
N LYS A 121 3.96 -18.02 27.15
CA LYS A 121 4.24 -19.44 26.95
C LYS A 121 5.00 -19.98 28.16
N GLU A 122 4.59 -21.12 28.70
CA GLU A 122 5.14 -21.63 29.98
C GLU A 122 6.65 -21.85 29.89
N GLY A 123 7.40 -21.24 30.81
CA GLY A 123 8.87 -21.37 30.88
C GLY A 123 9.65 -20.71 29.75
N ILE A 124 8.99 -19.95 28.85
CA ILE A 124 9.62 -19.38 27.65
C ILE A 124 9.30 -17.87 27.58
N SER A 125 10.34 -17.03 27.48
CA SER A 125 10.17 -15.57 27.41
C SER A 125 9.61 -15.13 26.06
N PHE A 126 8.69 -14.18 26.04
CA PHE A 126 8.21 -13.55 24.80
C PHE A 126 9.17 -12.44 24.36
N LEU A 127 9.59 -12.47 23.10
CA LEU A 127 10.54 -11.50 22.53
C LEU A 127 9.85 -10.34 21.85
N GLY A 128 8.69 -10.57 21.23
CA GLY A 128 7.94 -9.55 20.51
C GLY A 128 7.09 -10.11 19.38
N TRP A 129 6.23 -9.26 18.84
CA TRP A 129 5.60 -9.48 17.54
C TRP A 129 6.52 -8.99 16.44
N PHE A 130 6.59 -9.71 15.33
CA PHE A 130 7.47 -9.35 14.22
C PHE A 130 6.75 -9.43 12.89
N GLN A 131 7.15 -8.56 11.96
CA GLN A 131 6.74 -8.58 10.57
C GLN A 131 7.93 -8.20 9.70
N ASN A 132 8.24 -9.01 8.68
CA ASN A 132 9.34 -8.75 7.74
C ASN A 132 10.68 -8.38 8.42
N GLY A 133 11.01 -9.02 9.56
CA GLY A 133 12.24 -8.75 10.31
C GLY A 133 12.20 -7.55 11.25
N GLN A 134 11.10 -6.80 11.30
CA GLN A 134 10.94 -5.66 12.20
C GLN A 134 10.06 -6.03 13.39
N LYS A 135 10.53 -5.70 14.59
CA LYS A 135 9.73 -5.82 15.81
C LYS A 135 8.61 -4.78 15.79
N ILE A 136 7.37 -5.24 15.99
CA ILE A 136 6.16 -4.44 16.01
C ILE A 136 5.64 -4.43 17.45
N GLU A 137 5.69 -3.28 18.11
CA GLU A 137 5.11 -3.11 19.46
C GLU A 137 3.70 -2.51 19.39
N LYS A 138 3.46 -1.68 18.38
CA LYS A 138 2.17 -1.12 18.04
C LYS A 138 1.98 -0.95 16.54
N ILE A 139 0.73 -0.98 16.10
CA ILE A 139 0.30 -0.53 14.78
C ILE A 139 0.10 0.98 14.88
N GLU A 140 0.89 1.73 14.12
CA GLU A 140 0.87 3.20 14.13
C GLU A 140 -0.27 3.76 13.28
N LYS A 141 -0.78 4.94 13.66
CA LYS A 141 -1.72 5.68 12.82
C LYS A 141 -1.10 5.97 11.45
N GLY A 142 -1.85 5.70 10.38
CA GLY A 142 -1.38 5.83 9.00
C GLY A 142 -0.82 4.55 8.38
N THR A 143 -0.73 3.46 9.16
CA THR A 143 -0.43 2.12 8.65
C THR A 143 -1.55 1.68 7.70
N ILE A 144 -1.18 1.02 6.60
CA ILE A 144 -2.10 0.50 5.60
C ILE A 144 -1.67 -0.91 5.17
N GLY A 145 -2.63 -1.69 4.70
CA GLY A 145 -2.40 -3.03 4.17
C GLY A 145 -2.56 -4.13 5.22
N ASP A 146 -2.79 -5.35 4.76
CA ASP A 146 -2.93 -6.49 5.66
C ASP A 146 -1.59 -6.80 6.35
N LEU A 147 -1.68 -7.18 7.63
CA LEU A 147 -0.51 -7.51 8.45
C LEU A 147 -0.51 -8.99 8.82
N THR A 148 0.68 -9.57 8.81
CA THR A 148 0.94 -10.90 9.35
C THR A 148 1.99 -10.74 10.45
N LEU A 149 1.57 -10.91 11.70
CA LEU A 149 2.37 -10.70 12.89
C LEU A 149 2.74 -12.04 13.52
N ILE A 150 4.02 -12.28 13.68
CA ILE A 150 4.57 -13.55 14.19
C ILE A 150 5.03 -13.34 15.62
N ALA A 151 4.50 -14.14 16.56
CA ALA A 151 4.94 -14.15 17.94
C ALA A 151 6.29 -14.87 18.03
N MET A 152 7.31 -14.19 18.54
CA MET A 152 8.62 -14.78 18.76
C MET A 152 8.89 -15.02 20.24
N TYR A 153 9.52 -16.15 20.53
CA TYR A 153 9.76 -16.64 21.87
C TYR A 153 11.23 -17.03 22.03
N ASP A 154 11.81 -16.70 23.18
CA ASP A 154 13.15 -17.10 23.59
C ASP A 154 13.13 -18.56 24.04
N VAL A 155 13.09 -19.47 23.07
CA VAL A 155 13.27 -20.89 23.36
C VAL A 155 14.71 -21.06 23.82
N GLN A 156 14.89 -21.34 25.11
CA GLN A 156 16.14 -21.84 25.66
C GLN A 156 16.30 -23.27 25.16
N THR A 157 16.69 -23.43 23.90
CA THR A 157 16.97 -24.76 23.35
C THR A 157 18.25 -25.27 24.02
N THR A 158 18.26 -26.55 24.41
CA THR A 158 19.49 -27.28 24.68
C THR A 158 20.29 -27.51 23.39
N ASP A 159 19.63 -27.40 22.24
CA ASP A 159 20.22 -27.39 20.89
C ASP A 159 20.58 -25.96 20.47
N VAL A 160 21.37 -25.28 21.29
CA VAL A 160 22.16 -24.14 20.80
C VAL A 160 23.32 -24.76 20.02
N TYR A 161 23.36 -24.55 18.71
CA TYR A 161 24.54 -24.92 17.93
C TYR A 161 25.67 -23.96 18.30
N TYR A 162 26.59 -24.42 19.14
CA TYR A 162 27.75 -23.65 19.56
C TYR A 162 28.82 -23.76 18.48
N ASP A 163 28.94 -22.76 17.62
CA ASP A 163 30.15 -22.63 16.80
C ASP A 163 31.24 -21.97 17.63
N LYS A 164 32.16 -22.82 18.12
CA LYS A 164 33.24 -22.41 19.01
C LYS A 164 34.42 -21.99 18.14
N LEU A 165 34.61 -20.67 18.04
CA LEU A 165 35.74 -19.93 17.44
C LEU A 165 35.52 -19.50 15.98
N ALA A 166 34.82 -18.39 15.81
CA ALA A 166 35.12 -17.47 14.73
C ALA A 166 36.43 -16.73 15.09
N LEU A 167 37.58 -17.19 14.60
CA LEU A 167 38.83 -16.43 14.42
C LEU A 167 39.95 -17.36 13.92
N GLU A 168 40.08 -17.46 12.60
CA GLU A 168 41.34 -17.28 11.85
C GLU A 168 41.03 -17.37 10.35
N ASP A 169 41.01 -16.18 9.71
CA ASP A 169 40.89 -15.87 8.27
C ASP A 169 39.72 -16.47 7.45
N ASP A 170 39.07 -15.62 6.63
CA ASP A 170 37.96 -15.90 5.69
C ASP A 170 36.51 -15.96 6.26
N TYR A 171 36.01 -14.79 6.66
CA TYR A 171 34.65 -14.57 7.18
C TYR A 171 33.50 -14.60 6.14
N GLN A 172 33.75 -14.88 4.87
CA GLN A 172 32.70 -15.06 3.85
C GLN A 172 32.29 -16.54 3.66
N ASP A 173 33.17 -17.48 4.00
CA ASP A 173 32.91 -18.93 3.83
C ASP A 173 32.20 -19.58 5.04
N ILE A 174 32.17 -18.90 6.19
CA ILE A 174 31.58 -19.43 7.43
C ILE A 174 30.05 -19.25 7.45
N LEU A 175 29.53 -18.12 6.96
CA LEU A 175 28.08 -17.93 6.82
C LEU A 175 27.48 -18.87 5.76
N SER A 176 28.19 -19.10 4.65
CA SER A 176 27.80 -20.13 3.67
C SER A 176 27.92 -21.55 4.25
N GLY A 177 28.88 -21.78 5.16
CA GLY A 177 29.00 -22.99 5.97
C GLY A 177 27.81 -23.24 6.90
N ILE A 178 27.26 -22.22 7.55
CA ILE A 178 26.04 -22.31 8.37
C ILE A 178 24.83 -22.70 7.50
N VAL A 179 24.71 -22.09 6.32
CA VAL A 179 23.68 -22.48 5.32
C VAL A 179 23.85 -23.94 4.88
N ASN A 180 25.10 -24.43 4.76
CA ASN A 180 25.40 -25.81 4.39
C ASN A 180 25.22 -26.83 5.55
N GLN A 181 25.37 -26.43 6.82
CA GLN A 181 25.19 -27.28 8.00
C GLN A 181 23.72 -27.38 8.47
N LEU A 182 22.83 -26.56 7.89
CA LEU A 182 21.38 -26.76 7.96
C LEU A 182 20.91 -27.98 7.15
N ASP A 183 21.80 -28.57 6.36
CA ASP A 183 21.64 -29.91 5.80
C ASP A 183 22.36 -30.92 6.72
N PRO A 184 21.68 -31.60 7.67
CA PRO A 184 20.30 -32.09 7.57
C PRO A 184 19.50 -31.83 8.87
N LEU A 185 19.01 -30.61 9.09
CA LEU A 185 17.67 -30.50 9.70
C LEU A 185 16.67 -31.01 8.66
N PRO A 186 15.45 -31.48 8.99
CA PRO A 186 14.55 -32.14 8.05
C PRO A 186 14.19 -31.24 6.85
N LEU A 187 15.08 -31.24 5.86
CA LEU A 187 14.92 -30.86 4.48
C LEU A 187 14.01 -31.90 3.83
N VAL A 188 12.75 -31.91 4.26
CA VAL A 188 11.65 -32.22 3.35
C VAL A 188 10.97 -30.91 2.98
N GLY A 189 11.79 -30.05 2.39
CA GLY A 189 11.41 -29.18 1.31
C GLY A 189 12.37 -29.43 0.14
N LYS A 190 12.51 -30.69 -0.30
CA LYS A 190 13.23 -31.06 -1.54
C LYS A 190 12.51 -30.56 -2.82
N ASN A 191 11.68 -29.53 -2.66
CA ASN A 191 10.84 -28.88 -3.64
C ASN A 191 10.94 -27.40 -3.25
N ASN A 192 11.41 -26.52 -4.15
CA ASN A 192 11.53 -25.06 -3.99
C ASN A 192 10.21 -24.35 -3.58
N GLN A 193 9.64 -24.68 -2.42
CA GLN A 193 8.28 -24.34 -1.98
C GLN A 193 8.24 -23.81 -0.54
N SER A 194 9.35 -23.84 0.20
CA SER A 194 9.45 -23.26 1.54
C SER A 194 10.08 -21.86 1.46
N LYS A 195 9.50 -20.88 2.15
CA LYS A 195 10.06 -19.53 2.29
C LYS A 195 10.76 -19.43 3.64
N ILE A 196 12.02 -19.02 3.65
CA ILE A 196 12.80 -18.80 4.88
C ILE A 196 13.00 -17.30 5.06
N ILE A 197 12.68 -16.78 6.24
CA ILE A 197 12.93 -15.39 6.61
C ILE A 197 13.90 -15.33 7.78
N TRP A 198 15.06 -14.72 7.57
CA TRP A 198 16.10 -14.55 8.57
C TRP A 198 15.96 -13.24 9.35
N GLN A 199 16.16 -13.28 10.66
CA GLN A 199 15.97 -12.13 11.56
C GLN A 199 16.98 -12.17 12.72
N ALA A 200 17.33 -11.02 13.29
CA ALA A 200 18.23 -10.91 14.44
C ALA A 200 17.52 -10.24 15.63
N ASP A 201 17.82 -10.66 16.87
CA ASP A 201 17.32 -10.00 18.09
C ASP A 201 18.08 -8.73 18.49
N SER A 202 19.17 -8.42 17.78
CA SER A 202 20.09 -7.36 18.15
C SER A 202 20.26 -6.34 17.04
N THR A 203 20.25 -5.06 17.39
CA THR A 203 20.62 -3.98 16.47
C THR A 203 22.12 -3.92 16.16
N ALA A 204 22.94 -4.75 16.83
CA ALA A 204 24.38 -4.84 16.58
C ALA A 204 24.70 -5.51 15.25
N VAL A 205 23.73 -6.25 14.69
CA VAL A 205 23.80 -6.83 13.35
C VAL A 205 22.56 -6.47 12.54
N SER A 206 22.72 -6.43 11.23
CA SER A 206 21.61 -6.58 10.29
C SER A 206 21.73 -7.94 9.62
N VAL A 207 20.62 -8.63 9.45
CA VAL A 207 20.57 -9.88 8.66
C VAL A 207 19.71 -9.67 7.43
N ASN A 208 20.19 -10.12 6.27
CA ASN A 208 19.41 -10.13 5.06
C ASN A 208 18.25 -11.11 5.23
N PRO A 209 16.99 -10.66 5.15
CA PRO A 209 15.84 -11.49 5.45
C PRO A 209 15.65 -12.65 4.48
N GLU A 210 16.17 -12.57 3.25
CA GLU A 210 16.01 -13.60 2.23
C GLU A 210 17.16 -14.60 2.23
N THR A 211 18.39 -14.10 2.44
CA THR A 211 19.60 -14.92 2.30
C THR A 211 20.20 -15.37 3.63
N GLY A 212 19.89 -14.70 4.74
CA GLY A 212 20.52 -14.93 6.04
C GLY A 212 21.90 -14.32 6.19
N GLU A 213 22.35 -13.51 5.21
CA GLU A 213 23.64 -12.83 5.27
C GLU A 213 23.67 -11.81 6.41
N VAL A 214 24.68 -11.89 7.29
CA VAL A 214 24.82 -11.04 8.47
C VAL A 214 25.85 -9.94 8.21
N THR A 215 25.51 -8.70 8.52
CA THR A 215 26.42 -7.56 8.55
C THR A 215 26.46 -6.96 9.95
N ILE A 216 27.65 -6.71 10.49
CA ILE A 216 27.80 -6.03 11.79
C ILE A 216 27.57 -4.53 11.57
N THR A 217 26.57 -3.97 12.25
CA THR A 217 26.11 -2.59 12.07
C THR A 217 26.62 -1.65 13.15
N LYS A 218 26.98 -2.16 14.34
CA LYS A 218 27.49 -1.33 15.45
C LYS A 218 28.55 -2.08 16.27
N GLY A 219 29.68 -1.43 16.51
CA GLY A 219 30.87 -2.01 17.14
C GLY A 219 30.80 -2.25 18.66
N ASP A 220 29.64 -2.59 19.21
CA ASP A 220 29.57 -3.10 20.59
C ASP A 220 29.88 -4.60 20.58
N PHE A 221 31.17 -4.88 20.46
CA PHE A 221 31.73 -6.22 20.38
C PHE A 221 31.83 -6.85 21.78
N ALA A 222 30.69 -7.29 22.32
CA ALA A 222 30.55 -8.22 23.44
C ALA A 222 29.07 -8.62 23.64
N CYS A 223 28.36 -8.94 22.55
CA CYS A 223 26.97 -9.39 22.63
C CYS A 223 26.80 -10.79 22.04
N ASP A 224 26.07 -11.62 22.77
CA ASP A 224 25.39 -12.76 22.16
C ASP A 224 24.31 -12.19 21.23
N VAL A 225 24.32 -12.65 19.98
CA VAL A 225 23.33 -12.35 18.98
C VAL A 225 22.60 -13.62 18.66
N ILE A 226 21.27 -13.52 18.59
CA ILE A 226 20.43 -14.63 18.18
C ILE A 226 19.83 -14.31 16.82
N LEU A 227 20.08 -15.19 15.86
CA LEU A 227 19.30 -15.24 14.63
C LEU A 227 18.12 -16.19 14.77
N TYR A 228 17.06 -15.84 14.05
CA TYR A 228 15.89 -16.65 13.87
C TYR A 228 15.72 -16.90 12.38
N ALA A 229 15.47 -18.16 12.01
CA ALA A 229 14.98 -18.51 10.68
C ALA A 229 13.52 -18.93 10.82
N ILE A 230 12.63 -18.17 10.20
CA ILE A 230 11.20 -18.49 10.10
C ILE A 230 11.00 -19.28 8.81
N VAL A 231 10.63 -20.55 8.93
CA VAL A 231 10.42 -21.46 7.79
C VAL A 231 8.93 -21.60 7.55
N GLU A 232 8.43 -21.06 6.44
CA GLU A 232 7.04 -21.18 6.01
C GLU A 232 6.90 -22.23 4.91
N LYS A 233 5.95 -23.16 5.05
CA LYS A 233 5.59 -24.15 4.02
C LYS A 233 4.09 -24.42 4.00
N GLY A 234 3.37 -23.81 3.05
CA GLY A 234 1.91 -23.89 3.02
C GLY A 234 1.31 -23.24 4.27
N ASN A 235 0.61 -24.02 5.10
CA ASN A 235 0.04 -23.55 6.37
C ASN A 235 0.92 -23.86 7.60
N TYR A 236 2.15 -24.35 7.37
CA TYR A 236 3.09 -24.70 8.43
C TYR A 236 4.15 -23.61 8.59
N ILE A 237 4.43 -23.21 9.83
CA ILE A 237 5.44 -22.22 10.17
C ILE A 237 6.29 -22.78 11.31
N GLU A 238 7.61 -22.77 11.14
CA GLU A 238 8.57 -23.24 12.13
C GLU A 238 9.63 -22.16 12.40
N LEU A 239 10.09 -22.09 13.65
CA LEU A 239 11.10 -21.13 14.09
C LEU A 239 12.38 -21.87 14.49
N CYS A 240 13.46 -21.64 13.75
CA CYS A 240 14.80 -22.10 14.11
C CYS A 240 15.59 -20.97 14.75
N LYS A 241 16.41 -21.27 15.76
CA LYS A 241 17.18 -20.29 16.53
C LYS A 241 18.68 -20.60 16.44
N PHE A 242 19.49 -19.59 16.19
CA PHE A 242 20.95 -19.69 16.11
C PHE A 242 21.55 -18.64 17.03
N ARG A 243 22.35 -19.04 18.02
CA ARG A 243 23.08 -18.09 18.87
C ARG A 243 24.53 -18.05 18.41
N PHE A 244 25.07 -16.85 18.23
CA PHE A 244 26.50 -16.64 18.07
C PHE A 244 26.97 -15.50 18.95
N THR A 245 28.23 -15.56 19.35
CA THR A 245 28.87 -14.49 20.10
C THR A 245 29.74 -13.70 19.13
N ILE A 246 29.56 -12.39 19.06
CA ILE A 246 30.49 -11.54 18.31
C ILE A 246 31.71 -11.29 19.18
N PRO A 247 32.91 -11.79 18.82
CA PRO A 247 34.11 -11.59 19.62
C PRO A 247 34.47 -10.11 19.71
N SER A 248 34.96 -9.67 20.87
CA SER A 248 35.51 -8.33 21.07
C SER A 248 36.66 -8.09 20.11
N SER A 249 36.65 -6.98 19.36
CA SER A 249 37.81 -6.56 18.56
C SER A 249 38.99 -6.31 19.50
N SER A 250 39.97 -7.22 19.52
CA SER A 250 41.26 -7.07 20.20
C SER A 250 42.18 -6.13 19.42
#